data_AF-A0A2V7XWU3-F1
#
_entry.id   AF-A0A2V7XWU3-F1
#
_cell.length_a   1.000
_cell.length_b   1.000
_cell.length_c   1.000
_cell.angle_alpha   90.00
_cell.angle_beta   90.00
_cell.angle_gamma   90.00
#
_symmetry.space_group_name_H-M   'P 1'
#
loop_
_entity.id
_entity.type
_entity.pdbx_description
1 polymer ?
#
loop_
_entity_poly.entity_id
_entity_poly.type
_entity_poly.pdbx_seq_one_letter_code
_entity_poly.pdbx_strand_id
1 'polypeptide(L)'
;MRNVDFHVDEDTILKIHSVRGEMMAKQPGAPLNFDNKTTFVFKVDRGKIGMTSPSLDNLMNRYVFNSPSSPIRNLHLTMEGKQLKQEGIVHKIIDIPFTMWADVSADNGRIRIHPTKMSICGLNGLGLLKAVGMTLEKMIGKQLPHEHGVSADKNDLLMDPGKMLPPPDTELHLVAVSVEGDELMQTFDAGRHLADLPNPHPEEPNYMYYRGGTLRMGKLLMVDADMFVVDTDPSDPFDFFIDRYNDELVAGFSRNQPNYALFVFMRDFDDLGKPLRPGERQAPK
;
A
#
# COMPACT_ATOMS: atom_id res chain seq x y z
N MET A 1 -7.64 -10.75 4.05
CA MET A 1 -6.35 -10.46 4.70
C MET A 1 -6.63 -9.67 5.96
N ARG A 2 -5.89 -9.94 7.04
CA ARG A 2 -6.01 -9.23 8.32
C ARG A 2 -4.63 -9.16 8.98
N ASN A 3 -4.28 -7.98 9.47
CA ASN A 3 -3.03 -7.68 10.18
C ASN A 3 -1.79 -8.19 9.43
N VAL A 4 -1.54 -7.64 8.24
CA VAL A 4 -0.43 -8.00 7.35
C VAL A 4 0.36 -6.74 7.01
N ASP A 5 1.66 -6.75 7.23
CA ASP A 5 2.57 -5.76 6.69
C ASP A 5 2.99 -6.24 5.30
N PHE A 6 2.35 -5.67 4.27
CA PHE A 6 2.49 -6.13 2.88
C PHE A 6 3.56 -5.31 2.16
N HIS A 7 4.68 -5.94 1.84
CA HIS A 7 5.77 -5.33 1.08
C HIS A 7 5.42 -5.26 -0.41
N VAL A 8 5.34 -4.03 -0.95
CA VAL A 8 5.25 -3.81 -2.40
C VAL A 8 6.63 -3.81 -3.06
N ASP A 9 7.63 -3.41 -2.28
CA ASP A 9 9.07 -3.62 -2.49
C ASP A 9 9.74 -3.82 -1.12
N GLU A 10 11.07 -3.87 -1.08
CA GLU A 10 11.83 -4.11 0.15
C GLU A 10 11.60 -3.06 1.25
N ASP A 11 11.28 -1.80 0.91
CA ASP A 11 11.22 -0.68 1.87
C ASP A 11 9.85 0.02 1.93
N THR A 12 8.90 -0.37 1.09
CA THR A 12 7.57 0.25 0.97
C THR A 12 6.53 -0.76 1.43
N ILE A 13 5.93 -0.46 2.57
CA ILE A 13 5.03 -1.37 3.28
C ILE A 13 3.63 -0.77 3.30
N LEU A 14 2.65 -1.58 2.89
CA LEU A 14 1.24 -1.32 3.10
C LEU A 14 0.78 -2.07 4.35
N LYS A 15 0.44 -1.34 5.41
CA LYS A 15 -0.03 -1.95 6.66
C LYS A 15 -1.50 -2.31 6.51
N ILE A 16 -1.77 -3.55 6.12
CA ILE A 16 -3.11 -4.07 5.91
C ILE A 16 -3.71 -4.42 7.28
N HIS A 17 -4.54 -3.52 7.82
CA HIS A 17 -5.34 -3.82 9.00
C HIS A 17 -6.43 -4.84 8.66
N SER A 18 -7.11 -4.62 7.53
CA SER A 18 -8.04 -5.59 6.96
C SER A 18 -8.26 -5.30 5.47
N VAL A 19 -8.33 -6.35 4.65
CA VAL A 19 -8.75 -6.23 3.25
C VAL A 19 -9.58 -7.45 2.86
N ARG A 20 -10.70 -7.19 2.19
CA ARG A 20 -11.48 -8.15 1.41
C ARG A 20 -11.47 -7.68 -0.04
N GLY A 21 -11.27 -8.61 -0.96
CA GLY A 21 -11.23 -8.32 -2.38
C GLY A 21 -11.08 -9.58 -3.20
N GLU A 22 -10.82 -9.41 -4.48
CA GLU A 22 -10.59 -10.48 -5.45
C GLU A 22 -9.25 -10.25 -6.13
N MET A 23 -8.52 -11.33 -6.38
CA MET A 23 -7.37 -11.30 -7.27
C MET A 23 -7.79 -11.93 -8.59
N MET A 24 -7.54 -11.25 -9.70
CA MET A 24 -7.97 -11.69 -11.02
C MET A 24 -6.80 -11.73 -11.98
N ALA A 25 -6.58 -12.86 -12.65
CA ALA A 25 -5.62 -12.95 -13.74
C ALA A 25 -6.04 -11.98 -14.85
N LYS A 26 -5.07 -11.22 -15.38
CA LYS A 26 -5.31 -10.29 -16.51
C LYS A 26 -5.62 -11.04 -17.80
N GLN A 27 -5.08 -12.26 -17.95
CA GLN A 27 -5.38 -13.12 -19.07
C GLN A 27 -6.58 -14.04 -18.74
N PRO A 28 -7.69 -13.97 -19.49
CA PRO A 28 -8.85 -14.83 -19.26
C PRO A 28 -8.48 -16.32 -19.34
N GLY A 29 -8.97 -17.11 -18.37
CA GLY A 29 -8.75 -18.55 -18.30
C GLY A 29 -7.35 -18.99 -17.84
N ALA A 30 -6.41 -18.06 -17.68
CA ALA A 30 -5.11 -18.36 -17.08
C ALA A 30 -5.25 -18.49 -15.56
N PRO A 31 -4.44 -19.36 -14.91
CA PRO A 31 -4.33 -19.35 -13.46
C PRO A 31 -3.74 -18.02 -12.98
N LEU A 32 -4.12 -17.60 -11.78
CA LEU A 32 -3.50 -16.47 -11.12
C LEU A 32 -2.06 -16.85 -10.72
N ASN A 33 -1.07 -16.15 -11.27
CA ASN A 33 0.34 -16.50 -11.11
C ASN A 33 1.04 -15.58 -10.10
N PHE A 34 1.26 -16.06 -8.88
CA PHE A 34 1.99 -15.31 -7.85
C PHE A 34 3.47 -15.11 -8.20
N ASP A 35 4.05 -15.94 -9.06
CA ASP A 35 5.43 -15.77 -9.53
C ASP A 35 5.62 -14.50 -10.38
N ASN A 36 4.53 -13.86 -10.82
CA ASN A 36 4.59 -12.64 -11.59
C ASN A 36 3.42 -11.71 -11.27
N LYS A 37 3.66 -10.79 -10.34
CA LYS A 37 2.67 -9.78 -9.89
C LYS A 37 2.12 -8.88 -11.01
N THR A 38 2.79 -8.79 -12.16
CA THR A 38 2.28 -8.01 -13.30
C THR A 38 1.11 -8.69 -14.04
N THR A 39 0.88 -9.98 -13.79
CA THR A 39 -0.10 -10.80 -14.53
C THR A 39 -1.49 -10.84 -13.93
N PHE A 40 -1.70 -10.18 -12.78
CA PHE A 40 -3.00 -10.09 -12.14
C PHE A 40 -3.29 -8.68 -11.62
N VAL A 41 -4.56 -8.45 -11.30
CA VAL A 41 -5.05 -7.24 -10.64
C VAL A 41 -5.63 -7.62 -9.30
N PHE A 42 -5.39 -6.79 -8.28
CA PHE A 42 -6.05 -6.91 -6.99
C PHE A 42 -7.19 -5.90 -6.91
N LYS A 43 -8.42 -6.41 -6.88
CA LYS A 43 -9.63 -5.60 -6.80
C LYS A 43 -10.12 -5.58 -5.36
N VAL A 44 -9.91 -4.46 -4.67
CA VAL A 44 -10.35 -4.30 -3.29
C VAL A 44 -11.86 -4.07 -3.27
N ASP A 45 -12.54 -4.86 -2.46
CA ASP A 45 -13.97 -4.71 -2.17
C ASP A 45 -14.14 -3.74 -1.00
N ARG A 46 -13.42 -4.03 0.10
CA ARG A 46 -13.33 -3.15 1.27
C ARG A 46 -11.98 -3.33 1.95
N GLY A 47 -11.46 -2.27 2.54
CA GLY A 47 -10.18 -2.36 3.23
C GLY A 47 -9.85 -1.16 4.10
N LYS A 48 -9.00 -1.40 5.09
CA LYS A 48 -8.34 -0.39 5.92
C LYS A 48 -6.84 -0.64 5.81
N ILE A 49 -6.11 0.30 5.20
CA ILE A 49 -4.69 0.19 4.88
C ILE A 49 -3.97 1.45 5.36
N GLY A 50 -2.97 1.28 6.20
CA GLY A 50 -2.10 2.35 6.67
C GLY A 50 -0.80 2.43 5.88
N MET A 51 -0.20 3.61 5.84
CA MET A 51 1.17 3.82 5.35
C MET A 51 1.94 4.69 6.34
N THR A 52 3.15 4.26 6.69
CA THR A 52 4.04 5.00 7.59
C THR A 52 4.83 6.07 6.84
N SER A 53 5.46 6.98 7.58
CA SER A 53 6.31 8.04 7.00
C SER A 53 7.40 7.48 6.07
N PRO A 54 8.19 6.44 6.46
CA PRO A 54 9.18 5.86 5.54
C PRO A 54 8.56 5.27 4.27
N SER A 55 7.40 4.61 4.38
CA SER A 55 6.72 4.03 3.23
C SER A 55 6.15 5.10 2.30
N LEU A 56 5.64 6.20 2.84
CA LEU A 56 5.20 7.36 2.05
C LEU A 56 6.39 8.01 1.34
N ASP A 57 7.53 8.20 2.02
CA ASP A 57 8.73 8.74 1.40
C ASP A 57 9.19 7.88 0.22
N ASN A 58 9.27 6.57 0.42
CA ASN A 58 9.66 5.63 -0.62
C ASN A 58 8.65 5.63 -1.78
N LEU A 59 7.34 5.57 -1.48
CA LEU A 59 6.29 5.63 -2.51
C LEU A 59 6.42 6.90 -3.36
N MET A 60 6.47 8.06 -2.69
CA MET A 60 6.45 9.35 -3.37
C MET A 60 7.72 9.58 -4.19
N ASN A 61 8.90 9.22 -3.69
CA ASN A 61 10.16 9.48 -4.39
C ASN A 61 10.52 8.41 -5.43
N ARG A 62 10.24 7.12 -5.17
CA ARG A 62 10.65 6.01 -6.06
C ARG A 62 9.65 5.73 -7.17
N TYR A 63 8.36 5.94 -6.92
CA TYR A 63 7.30 5.57 -7.87
C TYR A 63 6.55 6.77 -8.44
N VAL A 64 6.23 7.76 -7.62
CA VAL A 64 5.37 8.88 -8.08
C VAL A 64 6.19 9.99 -8.74
N PHE A 65 7.22 10.51 -8.06
CA PHE A 65 8.05 11.63 -8.52
C PHE A 65 9.46 11.19 -8.93
N ASN A 66 9.56 10.05 -9.62
CA ASN A 66 10.84 9.41 -9.96
C ASN A 66 11.52 9.94 -11.23
N SER A 67 10.87 10.82 -11.98
CA SER A 67 11.39 11.38 -13.22
C SER A 67 12.36 12.54 -12.94
N PRO A 68 13.48 12.66 -13.68
CA PRO A 68 14.32 13.85 -13.62
C PRO A 68 13.57 15.15 -13.93
N SER A 69 12.48 15.09 -14.71
CA SER A 69 11.64 16.25 -15.02
C SER A 69 10.58 16.57 -13.96
N SER A 70 10.52 15.78 -12.87
CA SER A 70 9.57 15.97 -11.79
C SER A 70 9.67 17.38 -11.18
N PRO A 71 8.53 18.08 -10.98
CA PRO A 71 8.50 19.40 -10.38
C PRO A 71 8.72 19.38 -8.87
N ILE A 72 8.68 18.21 -8.24
CA ILE A 72 8.89 18.02 -6.81
C ILE A 72 9.92 16.91 -6.61
N ARG A 73 10.85 17.10 -5.67
CA ARG A 73 11.91 16.14 -5.33
C ARG A 73 12.19 16.11 -3.83
N ASN A 74 12.86 15.05 -3.40
CA ASN A 74 13.33 14.86 -2.02
C ASN A 74 12.21 15.05 -1.01
N LEU A 75 11.07 14.39 -1.28
CA LEU A 75 9.91 14.47 -0.40
C LEU A 75 10.19 13.72 0.90
N HIS A 76 9.84 14.37 2.02
CA HIS A 76 9.78 13.77 3.34
C HIS A 76 8.41 14.06 3.93
N LEU A 77 7.64 13.01 4.18
CA LEU A 77 6.27 13.05 4.67
C LEU A 77 6.25 12.55 6.10
N THR A 78 5.61 13.30 6.99
CA THR A 78 5.46 12.94 8.40
C THR A 78 4.05 13.24 8.87
N MET A 79 3.59 12.46 9.84
CA MET A 79 2.30 12.68 10.50
C MET A 79 2.53 13.55 11.73
N GLU A 80 1.92 14.74 11.76
CA GLU A 80 2.03 15.69 12.87
C GLU A 80 0.63 15.96 13.44
N GLY A 81 0.30 15.28 14.54
CA GLY A 81 -1.03 15.33 15.13
C GLY A 81 -2.08 14.73 14.19
N LYS A 82 -2.95 15.57 13.61
CA LYS A 82 -3.97 15.15 12.63
C LYS A 82 -3.64 15.59 11.20
N GLN A 83 -2.48 16.19 11.00
CA GLN A 83 -2.07 16.77 9.72
C GLN A 83 -0.93 15.97 9.11
N LEU A 84 -0.89 15.98 7.78
CA LEU A 84 0.24 15.52 7.01
C LEU A 84 1.20 16.69 6.83
N LYS A 85 2.42 16.56 7.35
CA LYS A 85 3.53 17.47 7.10
C LYS A 85 4.37 16.94 5.95
N GLN A 86 4.73 17.80 5.01
CA GLN A 86 5.51 17.48 3.83
C GLN A 86 6.66 18.48 3.71
N GLU A 87 7.86 17.97 3.55
CA GLU A 87 9.06 18.73 3.25
C GLU A 87 9.58 18.28 1.89
N GLY A 88 10.15 19.20 1.12
CA GLY A 88 10.74 18.84 -0.16
C GLY A 88 11.23 20.04 -0.94
N ILE A 89 11.55 19.79 -2.21
CA ILE A 89 12.06 20.80 -3.13
C ILE A 89 11.12 20.89 -4.32
N VAL A 90 10.62 22.08 -4.60
CA VAL A 90 10.01 22.39 -5.90
C VAL A 90 11.14 22.72 -6.87
N HIS A 91 11.27 21.93 -7.93
CA HIS A 91 12.24 22.15 -9.00
C HIS A 91 11.59 22.91 -10.16
N LYS A 92 12.12 24.10 -10.46
CA LYS A 92 11.79 24.91 -11.64
C LYS A 92 13.08 25.32 -12.34
N ILE A 93 13.28 26.62 -12.58
CA ILE A 93 14.57 27.16 -13.02
C ILE A 93 15.59 27.07 -11.88
N ILE A 94 15.11 27.17 -10.64
CA ILE A 94 15.87 27.04 -9.40
C ILE A 94 15.19 26.02 -8.49
N ASP A 95 15.95 25.51 -7.52
CA ASP A 95 15.44 24.66 -6.45
C ASP A 95 14.89 25.51 -5.31
N ILE A 96 13.63 25.26 -4.95
CA ILE A 96 12.91 26.01 -3.94
C ILE A 96 12.48 25.07 -2.83
N PRO A 97 13.13 25.09 -1.64
CA PRO A 97 12.72 24.27 -0.53
C PRO A 97 11.38 24.75 0.03
N PHE A 98 10.53 23.80 0.40
CA PHE A 98 9.25 24.06 1.04
C PHE A 98 9.01 23.13 2.23
N THR A 99 8.16 23.61 3.13
CA THR A 99 7.51 22.80 4.17
C THR A 99 6.02 23.12 4.14
N MET A 100 5.18 22.10 4.14
CA MET A 100 3.73 22.23 4.06
C MET A 100 3.08 21.37 5.14
N TRP A 101 2.05 21.91 5.78
CA TRP A 101 1.12 21.17 6.63
C TRP A 101 -0.22 21.16 5.92
N ALA A 102 -0.87 20.01 5.89
CA ALA A 102 -2.09 19.81 5.16
C ALA A 102 -3.08 18.93 5.93
N ASP A 103 -4.35 19.27 5.78
CA ASP A 103 -5.44 18.35 6.11
C ASP A 103 -5.61 17.37 4.94
N VAL A 104 -5.95 16.13 5.26
CA VAL A 104 -6.23 15.08 4.26
C VAL A 104 -7.71 14.73 4.29
N SER A 105 -8.28 14.50 3.11
CA SER A 105 -9.68 14.10 2.95
C SER A 105 -9.84 13.23 1.71
N ALA A 106 -10.90 12.42 1.69
CA ALA A 106 -11.25 11.67 0.49
C ALA A 106 -12.15 12.53 -0.40
N ASP A 107 -11.87 12.56 -1.69
CA ASP A 107 -12.64 13.29 -2.68
C ASP A 107 -12.70 12.49 -3.99
N ASN A 108 -13.89 11.95 -4.30
CA ASN A 108 -14.14 11.18 -5.52
C ASN A 108 -13.12 10.05 -5.78
N GLY A 109 -12.83 9.25 -4.74
CA GLY A 109 -11.88 8.14 -4.82
C GLY A 109 -10.40 8.56 -4.77
N ARG A 110 -10.11 9.85 -4.61
CA ARG A 110 -8.74 10.38 -4.48
C ARG A 110 -8.48 10.93 -3.09
N ILE A 111 -7.21 10.98 -2.71
CA ILE A 111 -6.74 11.73 -1.56
C ILE A 111 -6.64 13.20 -1.97
N ARG A 112 -7.40 14.07 -1.31
CA ARG A 112 -7.26 15.52 -1.38
C ARG A 112 -6.40 15.99 -0.22
N ILE A 113 -5.25 16.55 -0.54
CA ILE A 113 -4.31 17.17 0.38
C ILE A 113 -4.53 18.67 0.30
N HIS A 114 -5.13 19.24 1.35
CA HIS A 114 -5.46 20.66 1.45
C HIS A 114 -4.43 21.39 2.32
N PRO A 115 -3.56 22.24 1.76
CA PRO A 115 -2.54 22.94 2.53
C PRO A 115 -3.18 23.94 3.50
N THR A 116 -2.93 23.76 4.80
CA THR A 116 -3.37 24.69 5.85
C THR A 116 -2.27 25.70 6.19
N LYS A 117 -1.01 25.30 6.02
CA LYS A 117 0.17 26.14 6.21
C LYS A 117 1.26 25.75 5.22
N MET A 118 1.97 26.72 4.68
CA MET A 118 3.11 26.47 3.79
C MET A 118 4.20 27.51 4.02
N SER A 119 5.43 27.03 4.17
CA SER A 119 6.66 27.80 4.20
C SER A 119 7.42 27.57 2.90
N ILE A 120 7.81 28.64 2.21
CA ILE A 120 8.65 28.60 1.01
C ILE A 120 9.84 29.50 1.27
N CYS A 121 11.05 28.94 1.34
CA CYS A 121 12.26 29.69 1.73
C CYS A 121 12.08 30.52 3.03
N GLY A 122 11.33 30.00 4.01
CA GLY A 122 11.04 30.68 5.28
C GLY A 122 9.91 31.72 5.25
N LEU A 123 9.28 31.94 4.10
CA LEU A 123 8.19 32.89 3.91
C LEU A 123 6.82 32.19 3.89
N ASN A 124 5.75 32.91 4.20
CA ASN A 124 4.38 32.40 4.10
C ASN A 124 4.00 32.11 2.64
N GLY A 125 4.12 30.86 2.22
CA GLY A 125 3.93 30.42 0.85
C GLY A 125 2.51 30.62 0.33
N LEU A 126 1.49 30.31 1.14
CA LEU A 126 0.08 30.50 0.73
C LEU A 126 -0.25 31.99 0.56
N GLY A 127 0.27 32.84 1.45
CA GLY A 127 0.14 34.29 1.33
C GLY A 127 0.83 34.85 0.07
N LEU A 128 2.04 34.36 -0.23
CA LEU A 128 2.78 34.74 -1.45
C LEU A 128 2.00 34.37 -2.71
N LEU A 129 1.53 33.12 -2.83
CA LEU A 129 0.74 32.66 -3.97
C LEU A 129 -0.50 33.55 -4.18
N LYS A 130 -1.23 33.84 -3.10
CA LYS A 130 -2.40 34.72 -3.16
C LYS A 130 -2.05 36.14 -3.62
N ALA A 131 -0.97 36.73 -3.10
CA ALA A 131 -0.58 38.11 -3.41
C ALA A 131 -0.25 38.31 -4.90
N VAL A 132 0.29 37.29 -5.57
CA VAL A 132 0.63 37.34 -6.99
C VAL A 132 -0.42 36.68 -7.90
N GLY A 133 -1.59 36.30 -7.36
CA GLY A 133 -2.66 35.66 -8.12
C GLY A 133 -2.33 34.25 -8.64
N MET A 134 -1.35 33.58 -8.02
CA MET A 134 -0.89 32.23 -8.34
C MET A 134 -1.57 31.18 -7.44
N THR A 135 -1.52 29.93 -7.90
CA THR A 135 -1.94 28.74 -7.15
C THR A 135 -0.91 27.62 -7.37
N LEU A 136 -0.93 26.55 -6.57
CA LEU A 136 -0.08 25.38 -6.80
C LEU A 136 -0.34 24.78 -8.20
N GLU A 137 -1.59 24.65 -8.59
CA GLU A 137 -1.99 24.19 -9.93
C GLU A 137 -1.36 25.03 -11.04
N LYS A 138 -1.44 26.37 -10.95
CA LYS A 138 -0.83 27.26 -11.94
C LYS A 138 0.71 27.13 -11.94
N MET A 139 1.30 26.86 -10.79
CA MET A 139 2.75 26.82 -10.60
C MET A 139 3.37 25.52 -11.12
N ILE A 140 2.83 24.37 -10.73
CA ILE A 140 3.41 23.04 -10.97
C ILE A 140 2.46 22.05 -11.67
N GLY A 141 1.17 22.38 -11.82
CA GLY A 141 0.15 21.42 -12.25
C GLY A 141 0.41 20.77 -13.61
N LYS A 142 1.01 21.51 -14.56
CA LYS A 142 1.37 20.96 -15.89
C LYS A 142 2.52 19.94 -15.85
N GLN A 143 3.33 19.96 -14.80
CA GLN A 143 4.49 19.07 -14.65
C GLN A 143 4.24 17.93 -13.65
N LEU A 144 3.10 17.93 -12.95
CA LEU A 144 2.77 16.83 -12.06
C LEU A 144 2.69 15.50 -12.84
N PRO A 145 3.06 14.37 -12.22
CA PRO A 145 3.01 13.06 -12.85
C PRO A 145 1.56 12.56 -12.93
N HIS A 146 0.83 13.02 -13.94
CA HIS A 146 -0.60 12.69 -14.14
C HIS A 146 -0.80 11.19 -14.39
N GLU A 147 0.18 10.53 -15.01
CA GLU A 147 0.24 9.09 -15.22
C GLU A 147 0.27 8.30 -13.91
N HIS A 148 0.90 8.87 -12.87
CA HIS A 148 0.92 8.32 -11.50
C HIS A 148 -0.22 8.86 -10.63
N GLY A 149 -1.25 9.44 -11.25
CA GLY A 149 -2.47 9.84 -10.55
C GLY A 149 -2.36 11.13 -9.74
N VAL A 150 -1.34 11.95 -9.98
CA VAL A 150 -1.15 13.22 -9.27
C VAL A 150 -1.65 14.38 -10.10
N SER A 151 -2.47 15.23 -9.48
CA SER A 151 -2.96 16.48 -10.09
C SER A 151 -3.13 17.55 -9.02
N ALA A 152 -3.48 18.77 -9.44
CA ALA A 152 -3.75 19.88 -8.54
C ALA A 152 -5.05 20.58 -8.93
N ASP A 153 -5.78 21.04 -7.91
CA ASP A 153 -6.98 21.86 -8.03
C ASP A 153 -6.79 23.10 -7.16
N LYS A 154 -6.54 24.25 -7.78
CA LYS A 154 -6.09 25.47 -7.10
C LYS A 154 -4.84 25.20 -6.25
N ASN A 155 -4.98 25.15 -4.93
CA ASN A 155 -3.88 24.88 -3.99
C ASN A 155 -3.92 23.48 -3.42
N ASP A 156 -4.89 22.64 -3.80
CA ASP A 156 -4.99 21.29 -3.29
C ASP A 156 -4.22 20.35 -4.22
N LEU A 157 -3.56 19.36 -3.65
CA LEU A 157 -3.04 18.22 -4.41
C LEU A 157 -4.06 17.08 -4.35
N LEU A 158 -4.32 16.47 -5.50
CA LEU A 158 -5.18 15.31 -5.63
C LEU A 158 -4.33 14.12 -6.05
N MET A 159 -4.44 13.02 -5.31
CA MET A 159 -3.66 11.80 -5.53
C MET A 159 -4.58 10.59 -5.65
N ASP A 160 -4.40 9.81 -6.72
CA ASP A 160 -5.12 8.55 -6.96
C ASP A 160 -4.30 7.37 -6.42
N PRO A 161 -4.65 6.78 -5.26
CA PRO A 161 -3.84 5.73 -4.63
C PRO A 161 -3.69 4.50 -5.52
N GLY A 162 -4.66 4.19 -6.39
CA GLY A 162 -4.59 3.03 -7.29
C GLY A 162 -3.56 3.19 -8.41
N LYS A 163 -3.11 4.42 -8.70
CA LYS A 163 -2.11 4.72 -9.74
C LYS A 163 -0.70 4.99 -9.21
N MET A 164 -0.58 5.19 -7.90
CA MET A 164 0.70 5.49 -7.24
C MET A 164 1.49 4.22 -6.93
N LEU A 165 0.78 3.11 -6.67
CA LEU A 165 1.39 1.84 -6.30
C LEU A 165 2.09 1.19 -7.51
N PRO A 166 3.26 0.55 -7.30
CA PRO A 166 3.83 -0.33 -8.30
C PRO A 166 2.96 -1.59 -8.48
N PRO A 167 3.26 -2.45 -9.48
CA PRO A 167 2.57 -3.73 -9.65
C PRO A 167 2.52 -4.56 -8.36
N PRO A 168 1.47 -5.39 -8.14
CA PRO A 168 0.36 -5.66 -9.06
C PRO A 168 -0.57 -4.46 -9.26
N ASP A 169 -1.29 -4.41 -10.38
CA ASP A 169 -2.31 -3.39 -10.59
C ASP A 169 -3.36 -3.52 -9.47
N THR A 170 -3.88 -2.39 -9.00
CA THR A 170 -4.93 -2.38 -7.98
C THR A 170 -6.16 -1.62 -8.47
N GLU A 171 -7.34 -2.12 -8.12
CA GLU A 171 -8.59 -1.38 -8.24
C GLU A 171 -9.04 -1.01 -6.83
N LEU A 172 -8.92 0.27 -6.50
CA LEU A 172 -9.20 0.84 -5.19
C LEU A 172 -10.29 1.91 -5.32
N HIS A 173 -11.18 1.98 -4.33
CA HIS A 173 -12.16 3.08 -4.22
C HIS A 173 -12.06 3.71 -2.83
N LEU A 174 -11.32 4.82 -2.74
CA LEU A 174 -11.09 5.51 -1.47
C LEU A 174 -12.37 6.22 -1.00
N VAL A 175 -12.81 5.92 0.21
CA VAL A 175 -13.98 6.57 0.84
C VAL A 175 -13.62 7.42 2.06
N ALA A 176 -12.48 7.15 2.70
CA ALA A 176 -11.97 7.99 3.78
C ALA A 176 -10.44 7.92 3.84
N VAL A 177 -9.83 9.01 4.33
CA VAL A 177 -8.41 9.07 4.66
C VAL A 177 -8.23 9.96 5.88
N SER A 178 -7.35 9.56 6.78
CA SER A 178 -7.08 10.22 8.06
C SER A 178 -5.61 10.03 8.44
N VAL A 179 -5.09 10.96 9.24
CA VAL A 179 -3.84 10.71 9.99
C VAL A 179 -4.22 10.06 11.32
N GLU A 180 -3.79 8.81 11.52
CA GLU A 180 -4.06 8.01 12.72
C GLU A 180 -2.72 7.55 13.32
N GLY A 181 -2.27 8.23 14.38
CA GLY A 181 -0.97 7.93 14.98
C GLY A 181 0.16 8.22 14.00
N ASP A 182 0.93 7.19 13.66
CA ASP A 182 2.05 7.20 12.72
C ASP A 182 1.67 6.60 11.35
N GLU A 183 0.38 6.54 11.01
CA GLU A 183 -0.11 6.05 9.73
C GLU A 183 -0.99 7.09 9.01
N LEU A 184 -0.77 7.26 7.71
CA LEU A 184 -1.79 7.78 6.81
C LEU A 184 -2.77 6.65 6.52
N MET A 185 -3.86 6.64 7.28
CA MET A 185 -4.87 5.61 7.22
C MET A 185 -5.82 5.85 6.05
N GLN A 186 -5.99 4.84 5.20
CA GLN A 186 -6.88 4.86 4.05
C GLN A 186 -7.97 3.80 4.21
N THR A 187 -9.22 4.21 4.01
CA THR A 187 -10.37 3.30 3.99
C THR A 187 -10.93 3.22 2.58
N PHE A 188 -11.07 1.99 2.10
CA PHE A 188 -11.58 1.66 0.78
C PHE A 188 -12.90 0.91 0.87
N ASP A 189 -13.83 1.23 -0.03
CA ASP A 189 -15.11 0.55 -0.17
C ASP A 189 -15.61 0.70 -1.60
N ALA A 190 -15.66 -0.40 -2.36
CA ALA A 190 -16.09 -0.42 -3.75
C ALA A 190 -17.62 -0.42 -3.91
N GLY A 191 -18.40 -0.43 -2.83
CA GLY A 191 -19.87 -0.50 -2.81
C GLY A 191 -20.45 -1.83 -3.29
N ARG A 192 -19.65 -2.67 -3.95
CA ARG A 192 -19.86 -4.12 -4.00
C ARG A 192 -19.44 -4.63 -2.62
N HIS A 193 -20.31 -5.37 -1.94
CA HIS A 193 -20.01 -5.95 -0.63
C HIS A 193 -19.99 -7.46 -0.81
N LEU A 194 -18.84 -7.99 -1.22
CA LEU A 194 -18.66 -9.43 -1.33
C LEU A 194 -18.94 -10.09 0.02
N ALA A 195 -19.50 -11.30 -0.03
CA ALA A 195 -19.67 -12.10 1.16
C ALA A 195 -18.31 -12.33 1.85
N ASP A 196 -18.34 -12.27 3.16
CA ASP A 196 -17.21 -12.58 4.02
C ASP A 196 -16.80 -14.03 3.80
N LEU A 197 -15.50 -14.26 3.77
CA LEU A 197 -14.98 -15.62 3.78
C LEU A 197 -15.03 -16.11 5.23
N PRO A 198 -15.75 -17.22 5.54
CA PRO A 198 -15.71 -17.79 6.88
C PRO A 198 -14.27 -18.10 7.26
N ASN A 199 -13.79 -17.58 8.40
CA ASN A 199 -12.43 -17.86 8.86
C ASN A 199 -12.37 -19.28 9.45
N PRO A 200 -11.68 -20.25 8.81
CA PRO A 200 -11.57 -21.60 9.35
C PRO A 200 -10.68 -21.67 10.61
N HIS A 201 -9.85 -20.66 10.86
CA HIS A 201 -8.90 -20.57 11.96
C HIS A 201 -9.05 -19.23 12.72
N PRO A 202 -10.13 -19.05 13.52
CA PRO A 202 -10.39 -17.80 14.24
C PRO A 202 -9.35 -17.47 15.32
N GLU A 203 -8.54 -18.46 15.74
CA GLU A 203 -7.40 -18.30 16.64
C GLU A 203 -6.23 -17.54 16.00
N GLU A 204 -6.19 -17.43 14.67
CA GLU A 204 -5.10 -16.80 13.93
C GLU A 204 -5.38 -15.29 13.72
N PRO A 205 -4.58 -14.40 14.33
CA PRO A 205 -4.82 -12.96 14.23
C PRO A 205 -4.32 -12.36 12.91
N ASN A 206 -3.27 -12.95 12.33
CA ASN A 206 -2.53 -12.42 11.19
C ASN A 206 -2.62 -13.43 10.04
N TYR A 207 -3.35 -13.09 8.99
CA TYR A 207 -3.61 -14.07 7.94
C TYR A 207 -3.95 -13.47 6.58
N MET A 208 -3.66 -14.26 5.56
CA MET A 208 -4.20 -14.13 4.22
C MET A 208 -5.01 -15.37 3.88
N TYR A 209 -6.27 -15.19 3.48
CA TYR A 209 -7.13 -16.31 3.09
C TYR A 209 -7.57 -16.17 1.64
N TYR A 210 -7.23 -17.17 0.83
CA TYR A 210 -7.52 -17.23 -0.60
C TYR A 210 -8.55 -18.32 -0.88
N ARG A 211 -9.60 -17.95 -1.62
CA ARG A 211 -10.67 -18.86 -2.00
C ARG A 211 -11.06 -18.76 -3.47
N GLY A 212 -11.35 -19.90 -4.09
CA GLY A 212 -11.83 -20.04 -5.46
C GLY A 212 -10.76 -19.81 -6.52
N GLY A 213 -11.16 -19.99 -7.78
CA GLY A 213 -10.27 -19.82 -8.93
C GLY A 213 -9.12 -20.82 -8.97
N THR A 214 -8.15 -20.60 -9.86
CA THR A 214 -6.95 -21.44 -9.96
C THR A 214 -5.73 -20.61 -9.62
N LEU A 215 -5.00 -21.03 -8.59
CA LEU A 215 -3.80 -20.39 -8.07
C LEU A 215 -2.56 -21.15 -8.51
N ARG A 216 -1.54 -20.43 -9.00
CA ARG A 216 -0.21 -20.96 -9.28
C ARG A 216 0.85 -20.26 -8.42
N MET A 217 1.66 -21.07 -7.75
CA MET A 217 2.82 -20.65 -6.95
C MET A 217 4.00 -21.59 -7.28
N GLY A 218 4.96 -21.11 -8.05
CA GLY A 218 6.04 -21.93 -8.59
C GLY A 218 5.50 -23.09 -9.43
N LYS A 219 5.70 -24.31 -8.89
CA LYS A 219 5.21 -25.57 -9.48
C LYS A 219 3.88 -26.03 -8.90
N LEU A 220 3.42 -25.44 -7.80
CA LEU A 220 2.12 -25.73 -7.22
C LEU A 220 1.04 -25.11 -8.10
N LEU A 221 0.03 -25.91 -8.45
CA LEU A 221 -1.20 -25.46 -9.07
C LEU A 221 -2.37 -25.95 -8.23
N MET A 222 -3.12 -25.01 -7.65
CA MET A 222 -4.29 -25.30 -6.83
C MET A 222 -5.55 -24.88 -7.58
N VAL A 223 -6.33 -25.85 -8.02
CA VAL A 223 -7.64 -25.65 -8.64
C VAL A 223 -8.68 -25.54 -7.54
N ASP A 224 -9.59 -24.56 -7.66
CA ASP A 224 -10.54 -24.18 -6.61
C ASP A 224 -9.80 -23.89 -5.30
N ALA A 225 -8.96 -22.85 -5.32
CA ALA A 225 -8.07 -22.56 -4.21
C ALA A 225 -8.82 -22.45 -2.87
N ASP A 226 -8.26 -23.05 -1.83
CA ASP A 226 -8.71 -22.93 -0.44
C ASP A 226 -7.44 -22.94 0.42
N MET A 227 -6.78 -21.78 0.47
CA MET A 227 -5.45 -21.65 1.06
C MET A 227 -5.46 -20.58 2.15
N PHE A 228 -5.27 -21.01 3.39
CA PHE A 228 -5.16 -20.16 4.56
C PHE A 228 -3.68 -20.00 4.90
N VAL A 229 -3.15 -18.78 4.84
CA VAL A 229 -1.75 -18.46 5.08
C VAL A 229 -1.65 -17.64 6.36
N VAL A 230 -0.81 -18.06 7.29
CA VAL A 230 -0.52 -17.37 8.55
C VAL A 230 0.98 -17.21 8.71
N ASP A 231 1.33 -16.27 9.59
CA ASP A 231 2.68 -16.10 10.09
C ASP A 231 3.05 -17.21 11.09
N THR A 232 4.29 -17.66 11.11
CA THR A 232 4.82 -18.54 12.15
C THR A 232 4.89 -17.88 13.54
N ASP A 233 5.04 -16.56 13.64
CA ASP A 233 5.05 -15.78 14.89
C ASP A 233 3.75 -14.95 15.03
N PRO A 234 2.71 -15.42 15.73
CA PRO A 234 1.46 -14.67 15.80
C PRO A 234 1.50 -13.39 16.68
N SER A 235 2.68 -12.96 17.15
CA SER A 235 2.81 -11.87 18.13
C SER A 235 2.88 -10.46 17.53
N ASP A 236 3.21 -10.34 16.25
CA ASP A 236 3.29 -9.12 15.44
C ASP A 236 2.48 -9.27 14.14
N PRO A 237 2.23 -8.20 13.35
CA PRO A 237 1.60 -8.34 12.03
C PRO A 237 2.42 -9.25 11.11
N PHE A 238 1.74 -10.05 10.29
CA PHE A 238 2.42 -10.93 9.33
C PHE A 238 3.17 -10.10 8.29
N ASP A 239 4.50 -10.17 8.28
CA ASP A 239 5.38 -9.52 7.33
C ASP A 239 5.53 -10.35 6.05
N PHE A 240 4.83 -9.93 4.99
CA PHE A 240 4.74 -10.65 3.73
C PHE A 240 5.32 -9.86 2.56
N PHE A 241 6.23 -10.49 1.80
CA PHE A 241 6.79 -9.90 0.59
C PHE A 241 6.54 -10.74 -0.66
N ILE A 242 5.60 -10.30 -1.50
CA ILE A 242 5.19 -11.04 -2.69
C ILE A 242 6.34 -11.40 -3.66
N ASP A 243 7.40 -10.59 -3.78
CA ASP A 243 8.52 -10.91 -4.66
C ASP A 243 9.51 -11.90 -4.03
N ARG A 244 9.39 -12.15 -2.72
CA ARG A 244 10.24 -13.05 -1.91
C ARG A 244 9.47 -14.16 -1.21
N TYR A 245 8.17 -14.31 -1.52
CA TYR A 245 7.27 -15.27 -0.88
C TYR A 245 7.79 -16.72 -0.86
N ASN A 246 8.58 -17.12 -1.86
CA ASN A 246 9.14 -18.47 -1.89
C ASN A 246 10.17 -18.70 -0.78
N ASP A 247 10.93 -17.67 -0.39
CA ASP A 247 11.90 -17.77 0.70
C ASP A 247 11.18 -17.91 2.04
N GLU A 248 10.09 -17.16 2.22
CA GLU A 248 9.16 -17.25 3.37
C GLU A 248 8.50 -18.64 3.46
N LEU A 249 8.09 -19.21 2.32
CA LEU A 249 7.58 -20.58 2.25
C LEU A 249 8.62 -21.64 2.61
N VAL A 250 9.85 -21.49 2.12
CA VAL A 250 10.96 -22.43 2.39
C VAL A 250 11.33 -22.40 3.87
N ALA A 251 11.28 -21.24 4.51
CA ALA A 251 11.50 -21.09 5.95
C ALA A 251 10.32 -21.56 6.80
N GLY A 252 9.13 -21.66 6.20
CA GLY A 252 7.90 -22.08 6.84
C GLY A 252 7.56 -23.56 6.66
N PHE A 253 6.27 -23.88 6.77
CA PHE A 253 5.73 -25.23 6.53
C PHE A 253 4.25 -25.17 6.13
N SER A 254 3.71 -26.28 5.64
CA SER A 254 2.28 -26.37 5.31
C SER A 254 1.65 -27.69 5.76
N ARG A 255 0.32 -27.69 5.87
CA ARG A 255 -0.49 -28.85 6.27
C ARG A 255 -1.70 -28.96 5.34
N ASN A 256 -1.87 -30.13 4.74
CA ASN A 256 -3.12 -30.47 4.06
C ASN A 256 -4.22 -30.64 5.12
N GLN A 257 -5.40 -30.12 4.81
CA GLN A 257 -6.60 -30.27 5.63
C GLN A 257 -7.47 -31.41 5.09
N PRO A 258 -8.37 -32.01 5.91
CA PRO A 258 -9.25 -33.11 5.48
C PRO A 258 -10.15 -32.77 4.28
N ASN A 259 -10.45 -31.49 4.05
CA ASN A 259 -11.22 -30.99 2.92
C ASN A 259 -10.35 -30.62 1.70
N TYR A 260 -9.09 -31.06 1.67
CA TYR A 260 -8.09 -30.72 0.64
C TYR A 260 -7.65 -29.25 0.61
N ALA A 261 -8.07 -28.44 1.59
CA ALA A 261 -7.52 -27.09 1.78
C ALA A 261 -6.06 -27.15 2.24
N LEU A 262 -5.34 -26.05 2.04
CA LEU A 262 -3.95 -25.91 2.45
C LEU A 262 -3.84 -24.87 3.56
N PHE A 263 -3.32 -25.28 4.72
CA PHE A 263 -2.94 -24.38 5.80
C PHE A 263 -1.43 -24.15 5.76
N VAL A 264 -1.02 -22.94 5.42
CA VAL A 264 0.37 -22.54 5.20
C VAL A 264 0.82 -21.65 6.35
N PHE A 265 1.99 -21.94 6.90
CA PHE A 265 2.68 -21.15 7.91
C PHE A 265 3.92 -20.59 7.24
N MET A 266 3.92 -19.30 6.94
CA MET A 266 5.06 -18.58 6.36
C MET A 266 5.82 -17.90 7.49
N ARG A 267 7.15 -17.86 7.35
CA ARG A 267 7.97 -17.05 8.22
C ARG A 267 8.00 -15.62 7.70
N ASP A 268 7.94 -14.65 8.60
CA ASP A 268 8.12 -13.24 8.29
C ASP A 268 9.36 -12.99 7.42
N PHE A 269 9.20 -12.08 6.45
CA PHE A 269 10.28 -11.68 5.56
C PHE A 269 11.50 -11.15 6.33
N ASP A 270 11.29 -10.28 7.32
CA ASP A 270 12.35 -9.73 8.14
C ASP A 270 13.06 -10.79 9.00
N ASP A 271 12.47 -11.96 9.24
CA ASP A 271 13.06 -13.02 10.05
C ASP A 271 13.84 -14.07 9.26
N LEU A 272 13.87 -13.96 7.94
CA LEU A 272 14.62 -14.87 7.09
C LEU A 272 16.11 -14.90 7.45
N GLY A 273 16.64 -16.10 7.64
CA GLY A 273 18.04 -16.34 8.02
C GLY A 273 18.37 -16.07 9.50
N LYS A 274 17.42 -15.58 10.31
CA LYS A 274 17.60 -15.38 11.75
C LYS A 274 17.26 -16.64 12.55
N PRO A 275 17.79 -16.83 13.78
CA PRO A 275 17.30 -17.86 14.69
C PRO A 275 15.81 -17.69 14.99
N LEU A 276 15.12 -18.79 15.30
CA LEU A 276 13.70 -18.74 15.65
C LEU A 276 13.47 -17.97 16.94
N ARG A 277 12.40 -17.18 16.99
CA ARG A 277 11.96 -16.45 18.18
C ARG A 277 11.26 -17.40 19.17
N PRO A 278 11.25 -17.09 20.48
CA PRO A 278 10.46 -17.85 21.44
C PRO A 278 8.98 -17.83 21.10
N GLY A 279 8.37 -19.00 20.88
CA GLY A 279 6.95 -19.13 20.53
C GLY A 279 6.67 -19.23 19.04
N GLU A 280 7.67 -18.97 18.19
CA GLU A 280 7.57 -19.14 16.74
C GLU A 280 7.31 -20.60 16.37
N ARG A 281 6.31 -20.81 15.52
CA ARG A 281 5.81 -22.13 15.16
C ARG A 281 6.75 -22.82 14.19
N GLN A 282 6.91 -24.13 14.38
CA GLN A 282 7.79 -24.97 13.57
C GLN A 282 7.03 -26.15 12.95
N ALA A 283 7.60 -26.68 11.88
CA ALA A 283 7.18 -27.97 11.35
C ALA A 283 7.26 -29.03 12.45
N PRO A 284 6.24 -29.89 12.60
CA PRO A 284 6.36 -31.06 13.47
C PRO A 284 7.59 -31.89 13.07
N LYS A 285 8.34 -32.35 14.07
CA LYS A 285 9.46 -33.29 13.86
C LYS A 285 8.95 -34.70 13.56
#